data_AF-A0A0F9U021-F1
#
_entry.id   AF-A0A0F9U021-F1
#
_cell.length_a   1.000
_cell.length_b   1.000
_cell.length_c   1.000
_cell.angle_alpha   90.00
_cell.angle_beta   90.00
_cell.angle_gamma   90.00
#
_symmetry.space_group_name_H-M   'P 1'
#
loop_
_entity.id
_entity.type
_entity.pdbx_description
1 polymer ?
#
loop_
_entity_poly.entity_id
_entity_poly.type
_entity_poly.pdbx_seq_one_letter_code
_entity_poly.pdbx_strand_id
1 'polypeptide(L)' 'MLVVLRQELYDGSWNDMETDLRARLDGRPYIFKLAHRIADDLDRIRRLRRFEQSVGADLTDYVDIEP' A
#
# COMPACT_ATOMS: atom_id res chain seq x y z
N MET A 1 6.31 4.88 4.17
CA MET A 1 5.70 5.41 2.92
C MET A 1 4.47 4.63 2.46
N LEU A 2 4.47 3.29 2.31
CA LEU A 2 3.27 2.55 1.81
C LEU A 2 2.01 2.75 2.66
N VAL A 3 2.12 2.75 3.99
CA VAL A 3 0.99 3.01 4.91
C VAL A 3 0.40 4.41 4.71
N VAL A 4 1.27 5.42 4.57
CA VAL A 4 0.86 6.81 4.28
C VAL A 4 0.19 6.92 2.92
N LEU A 5 0.76 6.29 1.88
CA LEU A 5 0.17 6.27 0.54
C LEU A 5 -1.21 5.59 0.54
N ARG A 6 -1.39 4.52 1.31
CA ARG A 6 -2.71 3.89 1.50
C ARG A 6 -3.71 4.88 2.09
N GLN A 7 -3.31 5.63 3.11
CA GLN A 7 -4.18 6.59 3.77
C GLN A 7 -4.58 7.74 2.85
N GLU A 8 -3.61 8.34 2.17
CA GLU A 8 -3.80 9.56 1.35
C GLU A 8 -4.46 9.29 0.00
N LEU A 9 -4.22 8.13 -0.62
CA LEU A 9 -4.66 7.85 -2.01
C LEU A 9 -5.75 6.79 -2.13
N TYR A 10 -5.94 5.98 -1.09
CA TYR A 10 -6.84 4.82 -1.14
C TYR A 10 -7.77 4.76 0.07
N ASP A 11 -7.99 5.88 0.79
CA ASP A 11 -8.88 5.99 1.96
C ASP A 11 -8.66 4.88 3.02
N GLY A 12 -7.40 4.46 3.21
CA GLY A 12 -7.05 3.39 4.15
C GLY A 12 -7.29 1.96 3.64
N SER A 13 -7.75 1.79 2.40
CA SER A 13 -8.04 0.47 1.81
C SER A 13 -6.79 -0.18 1.20
N TRP A 14 -6.31 -1.25 1.85
CA TRP A 14 -5.26 -2.10 1.26
C TRP A 14 -5.72 -2.81 -0.01
N ASN A 15 -7.01 -3.10 -0.14
CA ASN A 15 -7.56 -3.80 -1.31
C ASN A 15 -7.46 -2.93 -2.57
N ASP A 16 -7.78 -1.64 -2.45
CA ASP A 16 -7.75 -0.72 -3.59
C ASP A 16 -6.31 -0.45 -4.03
N MET A 17 -5.39 -0.29 -3.06
CA MET A 17 -3.95 -0.19 -3.33
C MET A 17 -3.39 -1.44 -4.02
N GLU A 18 -3.76 -2.64 -3.57
CA GLU A 18 -3.31 -3.91 -4.18
C GLU A 18 -3.87 -4.08 -5.61
N THR A 19 -5.12 -3.66 -5.84
CA THR A 19 -5.77 -3.71 -7.14
C THR A 19 -5.11 -2.76 -8.13
N ASP A 20 -4.80 -1.53 -7.72
CA ASP A 20 -4.08 -0.57 -8.57
C ASP A 20 -2.69 -1.10 -8.92
N LEU A 21 -1.91 -1.57 -7.94
CA LEU A 21 -0.57 -2.11 -8.18
C LEU A 21 -0.58 -3.33 -9.12
N ARG A 22 -1.57 -4.22 -9.01
CA ARG A 22 -1.77 -5.33 -9.97
C ARG A 22 -2.10 -4.81 -11.38
N ALA A 23 -2.96 -3.80 -11.50
CA ALA A 23 -3.26 -3.18 -12.78
C ALA A 23 -2.02 -2.54 -13.44
N ARG A 24 -1.09 -1.98 -12.63
CA ARG A 24 0.21 -1.48 -13.12
C ARG A 24 1.12 -2.61 -13.60
N LEU A 25 1.11 -3.75 -12.90
CA LEU A 25 1.90 -4.92 -13.28
C LEU A 25 1.45 -5.49 -14.64
N ASP A 26 0.15 -5.39 -14.93
CA ASP A 26 -0.45 -5.79 -16.22
C ASP A 26 -0.25 -4.75 -17.36
N GLY A 27 0.51 -3.68 -17.13
CA GLY A 27 0.87 -2.71 -18.16
C GLY A 27 -0.22 -1.69 -18.53
N ARG A 28 -1.24 -1.51 -17.68
CA ARG A 28 -2.25 -0.46 -17.85
C ARG A 28 -1.66 0.93 -17.53
N PRO A 29 -2.19 2.02 -18.10
CA PRO A 29 -1.71 3.38 -17.81
C PRO A 29 -1.76 3.64 -16.30
N TYR A 30 -0.65 4.12 -15.72
CA TYR A 30 -0.48 4.23 -14.28
C TYR A 30 -0.08 5.64 -13.85
N ILE A 31 -0.57 6.05 -12.67
CA ILE A 31 -0.47 7.44 -12.17
C ILE A 31 0.92 7.74 -11.57
N PHE A 32 1.73 6.76 -11.14
CA PHE A 32 3.01 7.01 -10.47
C PHE A 32 4.15 6.03 -10.81
N LYS A 33 5.37 6.54 -11.02
CA LYS A 33 6.61 5.76 -11.13
C LYS A 33 7.21 5.51 -9.74
N LEU A 34 7.05 4.30 -9.19
CA LEU A 34 7.84 3.84 -8.05
C LEU A 34 9.17 3.28 -8.56
N ALA A 35 10.29 3.71 -7.97
CA ALA A 35 11.65 3.27 -8.33
C ALA A 35 11.96 1.81 -7.91
N HIS A 36 11.09 1.19 -7.12
CA HIS A 36 11.16 -0.22 -6.71
C HIS A 36 10.27 -1.11 -7.59
N ARG A 37 10.60 -2.41 -7.70
CA ARG A 37 9.78 -3.37 -8.46
C ARG A 37 8.42 -3.49 -7.78
N ILE A 38 7.33 -3.25 -8.51
CA ILE A 38 5.92 -3.35 -8.02
C ILE A 38 5.67 -4.67 -7.26
N ALA A 39 6.33 -5.76 -7.67
CA ALA A 39 6.26 -7.06 -6.98
C ALA A 39 6.73 -6.99 -5.51
N ASP A 40 7.80 -6.23 -5.22
CA ASP A 40 8.31 -6.05 -3.88
C ASP A 40 7.34 -5.24 -3.01
N ASP A 41 6.68 -4.23 -3.60
CA ASP A 41 5.68 -3.42 -2.90
C ASP A 41 4.41 -4.25 -2.59
N LEU A 42 3.97 -5.11 -3.51
CA LEU A 42 2.89 -6.05 -3.27
C LEU A 42 3.21 -7.01 -2.11
N ASP A 43 4.43 -7.55 -2.07
CA ASP A 43 4.85 -8.42 -0.97
C ASP A 43 4.95 -7.68 0.36
N ARG A 44 5.39 -6.42 0.36
CA ARG A 44 5.37 -5.55 1.55
C ARG A 44 3.94 -5.31 2.04
N ILE A 45 3.02 -4.95 1.15
CA ILE A 45 1.59 -4.74 1.49
C ILE A 45 1.01 -6.01 2.13
N ARG A 46 1.27 -7.19 1.55
CA ARG A 46 0.80 -8.45 2.13
C ARG A 46 1.32 -8.69 3.54
N ARG A 47 2.59 -8.38 3.80
CA ARG A 47 3.18 -8.51 5.14
C ARG A 47 2.55 -7.53 6.13
N LEU A 48 2.39 -6.26 5.73
CA LEU A 48 1.78 -5.22 6.57
C LEU A 48 0.32 -5.54 6.89
N ARG A 49 -0.47 -5.93 5.90
CA ARG A 49 -1.87 -6.34 6.09
C ARG A 49 -2.00 -7.54 7.04
N ARG A 50 -1.14 -8.56 6.88
CA ARG A 50 -1.13 -9.70 7.82
C ARG A 50 -0.72 -9.29 9.22
N PHE A 51 0.23 -8.37 9.33
CA PHE A 51 0.66 -7.84 10.61
C PHE A 51 -0.50 -7.12 11.31
N GLU A 52 -1.17 -6.18 10.64
CA GLU A 52 -2.35 -5.47 11.17
C GLU A 52 -3.45 -6.43 11.63
N GLN A 53 -3.76 -7.45 10.82
CA GLN A 53 -4.73 -8.48 11.19
C GLN A 53 -4.30 -9.31 12.40
N SER A 54 -3.00 -9.59 12.54
CA SER A 54 -2.47 -10.38 13.65
C SER A 54 -2.43 -9.62 14.98
N VAL A 55 -2.25 -8.30 14.94
CA VAL A 55 -2.19 -7.44 16.12
C VAL A 55 -3.52 -6.74 16.42
N GLY A 56 -4.44 -6.71 15.46
CA GLY A 56 -5.75 -6.05 15.59
C GLY A 56 -5.65 -4.52 15.65
N ALA A 57 -4.61 -3.94 15.07
CA ALA A 57 -4.35 -2.50 15.09
C ALA A 57 -4.01 -2.01 13.68
N ASP A 58 -4.40 -0.77 13.39
CA ASP A 58 -4.09 -0.12 12.12
C ASP A 58 -2.69 0.51 12.21
N LEU A 59 -1.82 0.23 11.23
CA LEU A 59 -0.46 0.77 11.25
C LEU A 59 -0.41 2.28 11.01
N THR A 60 -1.44 2.88 10.42
CA THR A 60 -1.53 4.33 10.24
C THR A 60 -1.49 5.05 11.59
N ASP A 61 -2.04 4.45 12.65
CA ASP A 61 -2.05 5.02 14.01
C ASP A 61 -0.64 5.13 14.62
N TYR A 62 0.35 4.46 14.04
CA TYR A 62 1.73 4.38 14.54
C TYR A 62 2.75 4.98 13.57
N VAL A 63 2.30 5.62 12.49
CA VAL A 63 3.16 6.27 11.51
C VAL A 63 2.88 7.77 11.58
N ASP A 64 3.90 8.56 11.92
CA ASP A 64 3.81 10.02 11.83
C ASP A 64 3.65 10.41 10.36
N ILE A 65 2.42 10.80 10.00
CA ILE A 65 2.14 11.49 8.74
C ILE A 65 2.45 12.95 9.02
N GLU A 66 3.69 13.36 8.80
CA GLU A 66 3.99 14.79 8.75
C GLU A 66 3.22 15.41 7.56
N PRO A 67 2.44 16.48 7.79
CA PRO A 67 1.62 17.14 6.77
C PRO A 67 2.42 17.93 5.73
#